data_AF-A0A953HPP2-F1
#
_entry.id   AF-A0A953HPP2-F1
#
_cell.length_a   1.000
_cell.length_b   1.000
_cell.length_c   1.000
_cell.angle_alpha   90.00
_cell.angle_beta   90.00
_cell.angle_gamma   90.00
#
_symmetry.space_group_name_H-M   'P 1'
#
loop_
_entity.id
_entity.type
_entity.pdbx_description
1 polymer ?
#
loop_
_entity_poly.entity_id
_entity_poly.type
_entity_poly.pdbx_seq_one_letter_code
_entity_poly.pdbx_strand_id
1 'polypeptide(L)'
;MTHKLLLRLMMIIGLCGSTLIAHSQVTSPTSSSKYYQVKPGTPGSNLYRAELFSDIDQSWDKWNLSGYAFGFDPGKTPMYTTVNGILSTPYMIQVRGNENEKNKKRWGFHVFEGYASDDKSRLTMLVNKHVEMEKSVAEIYYYGTAYNHSNEAYNWIRLGSDVKNHSYMFSRDKAVFYGSLQLSNAFTLGNIGADDVRKDKPAGDDERNADESARHVNFVELKDSGDGTLFYDRDNHLVAIKIQGKWMKLKVEELPEGVEYEFDANE
;
A
#
# COMPACT_ATOMS: atom_id res chain seq x y z
N MET A 1 -23.61 -73.15 -12.58
CA MET A 1 -22.60 -72.10 -12.85
C MET A 1 -22.27 -71.46 -11.51
N THR A 2 -21.04 -71.64 -11.03
CA THR A 2 -20.69 -71.49 -9.60
C THR A 2 -20.51 -70.04 -9.18
N HIS A 3 -20.86 -69.69 -7.94
CA HIS A 3 -20.69 -68.35 -7.35
C HIS A 3 -19.30 -67.73 -7.54
N LYS A 4 -18.26 -68.56 -7.71
CA LYS A 4 -16.88 -68.12 -8.02
C LYS A 4 -16.73 -67.46 -9.40
N LEU A 5 -17.59 -67.79 -10.37
CA LEU A 5 -17.55 -67.20 -11.71
C LEU A 5 -18.20 -65.81 -11.75
N LEU A 6 -19.29 -65.62 -10.99
CA LEU A 6 -19.98 -64.34 -10.87
C LEU A 6 -19.12 -63.30 -10.13
N LEU A 7 -18.40 -63.72 -9.08
CA LEU A 7 -17.50 -62.85 -8.32
C LEU A 7 -16.28 -62.41 -9.14
N ARG A 8 -15.75 -63.30 -10.01
CA ARG A 8 -14.66 -62.96 -10.94
C ARG A 8 -15.12 -62.03 -12.06
N LEU A 9 -16.36 -62.17 -12.54
CA LEU A 9 -16.92 -61.26 -13.54
C LEU A 9 -17.16 -59.85 -12.96
N MET A 10 -17.62 -59.75 -11.70
CA MET A 10 -17.80 -58.45 -11.03
C MET A 10 -16.47 -57.75 -10.70
N MET A 11 -15.39 -58.48 -10.37
CA MET A 11 -14.05 -57.87 -10.20
C MET A 11 -13.47 -57.33 -11.51
N ILE A 12 -13.70 -58.01 -12.64
CA ILE A 12 -13.22 -57.54 -13.95
C ILE A 12 -13.99 -56.28 -14.41
N ILE A 13 -15.29 -56.22 -14.15
CA ILE A 13 -16.10 -55.02 -14.44
C ILE A 13 -15.71 -53.86 -13.50
N GLY A 14 -15.34 -54.13 -12.25
CA GLY A 14 -14.83 -53.14 -11.30
C GLY A 14 -13.43 -52.59 -11.63
N LEU A 15 -12.53 -53.42 -12.18
CA LEU A 15 -11.20 -52.98 -12.62
C LEU A 15 -11.21 -52.29 -14.00
N CYS A 16 -12.12 -52.66 -14.91
CA CYS A 16 -12.30 -51.93 -16.17
C CYS A 16 -13.06 -50.61 -15.96
N GLY A 17 -13.92 -50.51 -14.95
CA GLY A 17 -14.65 -49.28 -14.61
C GLY A 17 -13.81 -48.20 -13.90
N SER A 18 -12.71 -48.60 -13.24
CA SER A 18 -11.81 -47.67 -12.51
C SER A 18 -10.65 -47.12 -13.36
N THR A 19 -10.42 -47.66 -14.56
CA THR A 19 -9.41 -47.13 -15.50
C THR A 19 -9.96 -46.13 -16.51
N LEU A 20 -11.29 -45.90 -16.52
CA LEU A 20 -11.96 -44.96 -17.43
C LEU A 20 -12.24 -43.57 -16.84
N ILE A 21 -11.86 -43.29 -15.58
CA ILE A 21 -12.03 -41.97 -14.95
C ILE A 21 -10.71 -41.18 -14.86
N ALA A 22 -9.59 -41.74 -15.33
CA ALA A 22 -8.28 -41.06 -15.31
C ALA A 22 -7.85 -40.38 -16.62
N HIS A 23 -8.69 -40.37 -17.68
CA HIS A 23 -8.30 -39.88 -19.01
C HIS A 23 -9.36 -39.00 -19.69
N SER A 24 -9.94 -38.02 -18.98
CA SER A 24 -10.67 -36.92 -19.63
C SER A 24 -10.33 -35.56 -19.05
N GLN A 25 -9.04 -35.24 -19.07
CA GLN A 25 -8.56 -33.90 -19.37
C GLN A 25 -7.50 -34.01 -20.46
N VAL A 26 -7.83 -34.70 -21.56
CA VAL A 26 -7.16 -34.41 -22.83
C VAL A 26 -7.75 -33.08 -23.28
N THR A 27 -7.11 -32.00 -22.83
CA THR A 27 -7.36 -30.67 -23.33
C THR A 27 -7.17 -30.69 -24.84
N SER A 28 -8.26 -30.43 -25.57
CA SER A 28 -8.16 -30.14 -26.99
C SER A 28 -7.08 -29.07 -27.19
N PRO A 29 -6.07 -29.31 -28.04
CA PRO A 29 -5.11 -28.27 -28.35
C PRO A 29 -5.87 -27.17 -29.10
N THR A 30 -5.91 -25.99 -28.47
CA THR A 30 -5.97 -24.68 -29.12
C THR A 30 -7.14 -24.43 -30.08
N SER A 31 -8.29 -24.04 -29.53
CA SER A 31 -8.87 -22.78 -30.02
C SER A 31 -7.98 -21.68 -29.43
N SER A 32 -7.03 -21.16 -30.21
CA SER A 32 -6.18 -20.05 -29.76
C SER A 32 -7.06 -18.82 -29.54
N SER A 33 -7.55 -18.64 -28.32
CA SER A 33 -8.16 -17.38 -27.94
C SER A 33 -7.10 -16.29 -28.05
N LYS A 34 -7.40 -15.19 -28.74
CA LYS A 34 -6.49 -14.03 -28.81
C LYS A 34 -6.16 -13.49 -27.40
N TYR A 35 -7.02 -13.76 -26.43
CA TYR A 35 -6.92 -13.28 -25.05
C TYR A 35 -6.28 -14.27 -24.08
N TYR A 36 -5.98 -15.50 -24.51
CA TYR A 36 -5.37 -16.53 -23.68
C TYR A 36 -4.47 -17.44 -24.51
N GLN A 37 -3.19 -17.49 -24.15
CA GLN A 37 -2.21 -18.37 -24.79
C GLN A 37 -1.55 -19.28 -23.77
N VAL A 38 -1.40 -20.55 -24.13
CA VAL A 38 -0.58 -21.52 -23.39
C VAL A 38 0.69 -21.77 -24.19
N LYS A 39 1.84 -21.47 -23.62
CA LYS A 39 3.15 -21.65 -24.27
C LYS A 39 3.94 -22.75 -23.58
N PRO A 40 4.58 -23.65 -24.33
CA PRO A 40 5.44 -24.67 -23.73
C PRO A 40 6.60 -24.00 -22.98
N GLY A 41 6.98 -24.59 -21.86
CA GLY A 41 8.17 -24.23 -21.10
C GLY A 41 9.44 -24.71 -21.79
N THR A 42 10.54 -24.75 -21.03
CA THR A 42 11.85 -25.23 -21.50
C THR A 42 11.73 -26.64 -22.11
N PRO A 43 12.43 -26.96 -23.21
CA PRO A 43 12.42 -28.30 -23.80
C PRO A 43 12.63 -29.40 -22.75
N GLY A 44 11.76 -30.41 -22.75
CA GLY A 44 11.80 -31.54 -21.79
C GLY A 44 11.16 -31.30 -20.43
N SER A 45 10.69 -30.09 -20.10
CA SER A 45 10.07 -29.82 -18.78
C SER A 45 8.65 -30.39 -18.61
N ASN A 46 7.92 -30.65 -19.70
CA ASN A 46 6.48 -30.94 -19.71
C ASN A 46 5.61 -29.87 -19.00
N LEU A 47 6.18 -28.68 -18.72
CA LEU A 47 5.48 -27.56 -18.10
C LEU A 47 5.05 -26.56 -19.17
N TYR A 48 4.03 -25.77 -18.85
CA TYR A 48 3.49 -24.72 -19.70
C TYR A 48 3.36 -23.42 -18.92
N ARG A 49 3.47 -22.28 -19.61
CA ARG A 49 3.10 -20.97 -19.08
C ARG A 49 1.83 -20.48 -19.74
N ALA A 50 0.96 -19.85 -18.95
CA ALA A 50 -0.22 -19.16 -19.45
C ALA A 50 0.07 -17.66 -19.57
N GLU A 51 -0.39 -17.05 -20.66
CA GLU A 51 -0.37 -15.60 -20.87
C GLU A 51 -1.81 -15.13 -21.14
N LEU A 52 -2.26 -14.16 -20.36
CA LEU A 52 -3.55 -13.50 -20.50
C LEU A 52 -3.35 -12.14 -21.19
N PHE A 53 -4.21 -11.82 -22.14
CA PHE A 53 -4.15 -10.57 -22.89
C PHE A 53 -5.49 -9.86 -22.81
N SER A 54 -5.45 -8.55 -22.96
CA SER A 54 -6.62 -7.70 -23.12
C SER A 54 -6.34 -6.67 -24.20
N ASP A 55 -7.38 -6.24 -24.90
CA ASP A 55 -7.29 -5.22 -25.94
C ASP A 55 -7.56 -3.81 -25.38
N ILE A 56 -7.22 -2.80 -26.16
CA ILE A 56 -7.62 -1.42 -25.92
C ILE A 56 -8.94 -1.19 -26.64
N ASP A 57 -10.01 -0.94 -25.87
CA ASP A 57 -11.34 -0.64 -26.40
C ASP A 57 -11.82 0.71 -25.85
N GLN A 58 -11.77 1.76 -26.68
CA GLN A 58 -12.24 3.10 -26.30
C GLN A 58 -13.77 3.15 -26.11
N SER A 59 -14.51 2.17 -26.62
CA SER A 59 -15.97 2.09 -26.52
C SER A 59 -16.46 1.32 -25.28
N TRP A 60 -15.54 0.80 -24.45
CA TRP A 60 -15.87 0.07 -23.25
C TRP A 60 -16.69 0.94 -22.28
N ASP A 61 -17.88 0.44 -21.92
CA ASP A 61 -18.91 1.17 -21.16
C ASP A 61 -18.41 1.71 -19.81
N LYS A 62 -17.48 0.99 -19.18
CA LYS A 62 -16.88 1.37 -17.90
C LYS A 62 -16.03 2.63 -17.96
N TRP A 63 -15.60 3.10 -19.14
CA TRP A 63 -14.93 4.41 -19.23
C TRP A 63 -15.83 5.58 -18.83
N ASN A 64 -17.15 5.37 -18.71
CA ASN A 64 -18.05 6.38 -18.17
C ASN A 64 -18.10 6.39 -16.63
N LEU A 65 -17.47 5.41 -15.98
CA LEU A 65 -17.43 5.26 -14.53
C LEU A 65 -16.10 5.82 -13.99
N SER A 66 -16.18 6.73 -13.02
CA SER A 66 -15.00 7.42 -12.46
C SER A 66 -13.94 6.46 -11.92
N GLY A 67 -14.35 5.38 -11.25
CA GLY A 67 -13.44 4.35 -10.72
C GLY A 67 -12.58 3.66 -11.79
N TYR A 68 -13.02 3.66 -13.05
CA TYR A 68 -12.32 3.01 -14.16
C TYR A 68 -11.63 4.03 -15.08
N ALA A 69 -12.18 5.24 -15.26
CA ALA A 69 -11.60 6.24 -16.16
C ALA A 69 -10.55 7.13 -15.50
N PHE A 70 -10.65 7.38 -14.20
CA PHE A 70 -9.80 8.36 -13.53
C PHE A 70 -8.33 7.92 -13.54
N GLY A 71 -7.49 8.66 -14.27
CA GLY A 71 -6.06 8.39 -14.38
C GLY A 71 -5.66 7.36 -15.45
N PHE A 72 -6.61 6.96 -16.30
CA PHE A 72 -6.37 6.08 -17.44
C PHE A 72 -6.55 6.83 -18.76
N ASP A 73 -5.82 6.43 -19.79
CA ASP A 73 -5.98 6.92 -21.17
C ASP A 73 -6.71 5.82 -21.95
N PRO A 74 -8.01 5.98 -22.28
CA PRO A 74 -8.80 4.95 -22.97
C PRO A 74 -8.20 4.52 -24.31
N GLY A 75 -7.37 5.35 -24.95
CA GLY A 75 -6.69 5.02 -26.20
C GLY A 75 -5.37 4.25 -26.03
N LYS A 76 -4.91 4.05 -24.80
CA LYS A 76 -3.62 3.38 -24.50
C LYS A 76 -3.73 2.28 -23.45
N THR A 77 -4.78 2.30 -22.62
CA THR A 77 -4.97 1.36 -21.51
C THR A 77 -5.81 0.17 -21.96
N PRO A 78 -5.29 -1.07 -21.89
CA PRO A 78 -6.12 -2.25 -22.11
C PRO A 78 -7.21 -2.38 -21.05
N MET A 79 -8.36 -2.97 -21.41
CA MET A 79 -9.38 -3.34 -20.42
C MET A 79 -8.75 -4.28 -19.38
N TYR A 80 -9.20 -4.24 -18.11
CA TYR A 80 -8.66 -5.16 -17.12
C TYR A 80 -9.06 -6.62 -17.42
N THR A 81 -8.22 -7.57 -17.00
CA THR A 81 -8.59 -9.00 -16.96
C THR A 81 -9.10 -9.36 -15.58
N THR A 82 -10.25 -10.02 -15.50
CA THR A 82 -10.82 -10.46 -14.23
C THR A 82 -10.37 -11.86 -13.86
N VAL A 83 -10.07 -12.07 -12.58
CA VAL A 83 -10.02 -13.41 -11.97
C VAL A 83 -11.22 -13.54 -11.05
N ASN A 84 -12.26 -14.26 -11.50
CA ASN A 84 -13.49 -14.49 -10.74
C ASN A 84 -13.32 -15.66 -9.75
N GLY A 85 -12.35 -15.54 -8.83
CA GLY A 85 -12.01 -16.58 -7.87
C GLY A 85 -10.80 -16.18 -7.02
N ILE A 86 -10.38 -17.08 -6.13
CA ILE A 86 -9.19 -16.87 -5.30
C ILE A 86 -7.93 -17.08 -6.15
N LEU A 87 -7.07 -16.07 -6.20
CA LEU A 87 -5.70 -16.22 -6.70
C LEU A 87 -4.78 -16.57 -5.52
N SER A 88 -4.37 -17.84 -5.42
CA SER A 88 -3.42 -18.32 -4.42
C SER A 88 -2.19 -18.90 -5.12
N THR A 89 -1.00 -18.45 -4.74
CA THR A 89 0.27 -18.90 -5.33
C THR A 89 1.35 -18.93 -4.25
N PRO A 90 2.21 -19.98 -4.20
CA PRO A 90 3.38 -19.98 -3.34
C PRO A 90 4.54 -19.14 -3.94
N TYR A 91 4.36 -18.58 -5.13
CA TYR A 91 5.36 -17.80 -5.86
C TYR A 91 5.04 -16.30 -5.86
N MET A 92 6.05 -15.50 -6.19
CA MET A 92 5.97 -14.05 -6.23
C MET A 92 4.94 -13.54 -7.27
N ILE A 93 4.11 -12.58 -6.87
CA ILE A 93 3.35 -11.72 -7.80
C ILE A 93 4.21 -10.48 -8.06
N GLN A 94 4.59 -10.25 -9.33
CA GLN A 94 5.39 -9.09 -9.73
C GLN A 94 4.53 -8.05 -10.42
N VAL A 95 4.65 -6.80 -9.99
CA VAL A 95 3.98 -5.65 -10.59
C VAL A 95 5.06 -4.69 -11.12
N ARG A 96 5.38 -4.79 -12.42
CA ARG A 96 6.48 -4.03 -13.06
C ARG A 96 6.02 -2.68 -13.61
N GLY A 97 6.74 -1.61 -13.26
CA GLY A 97 6.43 -0.25 -13.70
C GLY A 97 7.59 0.31 -14.49
N ASN A 98 7.45 0.30 -15.81
CA ASN A 98 8.39 0.92 -16.73
C ASN A 98 7.57 1.77 -17.70
N GLU A 99 7.95 3.03 -17.89
CA GLU A 99 7.27 3.96 -18.81
C GLU A 99 7.25 3.48 -20.27
N ASN A 100 8.20 2.60 -20.62
CA ASN A 100 8.41 2.01 -21.93
C ASN A 100 7.80 0.60 -22.08
N GLU A 101 7.13 0.06 -21.06
CA GLU A 101 6.44 -1.23 -21.18
C GLU A 101 5.07 -1.08 -21.88
N LYS A 102 4.74 -2.06 -22.72
CA LYS A 102 3.42 -2.19 -23.33
C LYS A 102 2.41 -2.49 -22.20
N ASN A 103 1.31 -1.73 -22.11
CA ASN A 103 0.29 -1.78 -21.06
C ASN A 103 0.69 -1.05 -19.75
N LYS A 104 0.95 0.25 -19.89
CA LYS A 104 1.37 1.17 -18.80
C LYS A 104 0.50 1.03 -17.55
N LYS A 105 1.13 1.08 -16.38
CA LYS A 105 0.45 1.26 -15.09
C LYS A 105 -0.23 2.63 -15.02
N ARG A 106 -1.30 2.74 -14.23
CA ARG A 106 -1.89 4.02 -13.82
C ARG A 106 -0.80 4.96 -13.31
N TRP A 107 -0.54 6.03 -14.06
CA TRP A 107 0.49 7.05 -13.80
C TRP A 107 1.93 6.53 -13.58
N GLY A 108 2.24 5.26 -13.89
CA GLY A 108 3.60 4.71 -13.82
C GLY A 108 4.08 4.25 -12.44
N PHE A 109 3.46 4.69 -11.34
CA PHE A 109 3.92 4.43 -9.97
C PHE A 109 3.05 3.48 -9.13
N HIS A 110 1.85 3.11 -9.58
CA HIS A 110 0.95 2.23 -8.81
C HIS A 110 1.43 0.77 -8.73
N VAL A 111 1.41 0.21 -7.53
CA VAL A 111 1.69 -1.21 -7.28
C VAL A 111 0.43 -1.97 -6.89
N PHE A 112 -0.43 -1.37 -6.07
CA PHE A 112 -1.66 -2.00 -5.60
C PHE A 112 -2.75 -0.95 -5.35
N GLU A 113 -3.98 -1.31 -5.71
CA GLU A 113 -5.19 -0.57 -5.34
C GLU A 113 -6.25 -1.54 -4.81
N GLY A 114 -6.75 -1.29 -3.61
CA GLY A 114 -7.84 -2.04 -2.99
C GLY A 114 -8.99 -1.10 -2.66
N TYR A 115 -10.17 -1.36 -3.21
CA TYR A 115 -11.36 -0.52 -3.02
C TYR A 115 -12.21 -1.05 -1.86
N ALA A 116 -12.79 -0.13 -1.09
CA ALA A 116 -13.79 -0.47 -0.08
C ALA A 116 -15.03 -1.09 -0.73
N SER A 117 -15.84 -1.79 0.06
CA SER A 117 -17.03 -2.49 -0.44
C SER A 117 -18.07 -1.58 -1.11
N ASP A 118 -18.04 -0.29 -0.82
CA ASP A 118 -18.90 0.74 -1.41
C ASP A 118 -18.26 1.49 -2.60
N ASP A 119 -17.03 1.12 -2.97
CA ASP A 119 -16.23 1.72 -4.05
C ASP A 119 -15.89 3.21 -3.84
N LYS A 120 -16.00 3.72 -2.61
CA LYS A 120 -15.78 5.16 -2.32
C LYS A 120 -14.44 5.48 -1.70
N SER A 121 -13.81 4.51 -1.04
CA SER A 121 -12.51 4.65 -0.38
C SER A 121 -11.53 3.64 -0.96
N ARG A 122 -10.23 3.93 -0.92
CA ARG A 122 -9.24 3.09 -1.58
C ARG A 122 -7.88 3.07 -0.91
N LEU A 123 -7.42 1.88 -0.56
CA LEU A 123 -6.03 1.63 -0.18
C LEU A 123 -5.16 1.64 -1.44
N THR A 124 -4.14 2.49 -1.45
CA THR A 124 -3.28 2.74 -2.60
C THR A 124 -1.82 2.56 -2.17
N MET A 125 -1.07 1.73 -2.90
CA MET A 125 0.37 1.57 -2.70
C MET A 125 1.12 2.00 -3.96
N LEU A 126 2.05 2.94 -3.79
CA LEU A 126 2.82 3.56 -4.86
C LEU A 126 4.32 3.36 -4.61
N VAL A 127 5.11 3.38 -5.68
CA VAL A 127 6.57 3.40 -5.60
C VAL A 127 7.13 4.42 -6.56
N ASN A 128 8.14 5.18 -6.10
CA ASN A 128 8.87 6.17 -6.87
C ASN A 128 7.99 7.31 -7.42
N LYS A 129 6.87 7.63 -6.76
CA LYS A 129 6.07 8.81 -7.10
C LYS A 129 6.83 10.07 -6.67
N HIS A 130 7.31 10.11 -5.43
CA HIS A 130 8.12 11.21 -4.91
C HIS A 130 9.56 10.77 -4.59
N VAL A 131 10.42 11.78 -4.46
CA VAL A 131 11.78 11.67 -3.92
C VAL A 131 11.84 12.57 -2.71
N GLU A 132 12.09 11.99 -1.54
CA GLU A 132 12.20 12.69 -0.27
C GLU A 132 13.54 12.33 0.38
N MET A 133 14.20 13.33 0.97
CA MET A 133 15.52 13.13 1.59
C MET A 133 16.49 12.37 0.65
N GLU A 134 16.54 12.82 -0.61
CA GLU A 134 17.39 12.28 -1.69
C GLU A 134 17.08 10.84 -2.13
N LYS A 135 16.01 10.21 -1.61
CA LYS A 135 15.65 8.83 -1.90
C LYS A 135 14.23 8.72 -2.44
N SER A 136 14.00 7.80 -3.38
CA SER A 136 12.66 7.50 -3.87
C SER A 136 11.81 6.87 -2.76
N VAL A 137 10.55 7.29 -2.69
CA VAL A 137 9.63 6.86 -1.63
C VAL A 137 8.74 5.70 -2.12
N ALA A 138 8.52 4.73 -1.24
CA ALA A 138 7.42 3.78 -1.34
C ALA A 138 6.32 4.22 -0.38
N GLU A 139 5.10 4.36 -0.89
CA GLU A 139 4.03 5.09 -0.24
C GLU A 139 2.81 4.20 -0.08
N ILE A 140 2.10 4.37 1.04
CA ILE A 140 0.81 3.73 1.27
C ILE A 140 -0.17 4.73 1.85
N TYR A 141 -1.32 4.87 1.19
CA TYR A 141 -2.38 5.79 1.58
C TYR A 141 -3.72 5.07 1.58
N TYR A 142 -4.58 5.39 2.54
CA TYR A 142 -5.99 4.99 2.46
C TYR A 142 -6.84 6.22 2.20
N TYR A 143 -7.22 6.44 0.94
CA TYR A 143 -8.08 7.57 0.57
C TYR A 143 -9.51 7.35 1.06
N GLY A 144 -10.10 8.41 1.61
CA GLY A 144 -11.53 8.55 1.83
C GLY A 144 -12.26 8.98 0.57
N THR A 145 -13.38 9.68 0.74
CA THR A 145 -14.27 10.05 -0.37
C THR A 145 -13.97 11.42 -0.97
N ALA A 146 -13.16 12.24 -0.29
CA ALA A 146 -12.72 13.52 -0.80
C ALA A 146 -11.57 13.33 -1.81
N TYR A 147 -11.71 13.93 -2.99
CA TYR A 147 -10.72 13.86 -4.07
C TYR A 147 -9.81 15.08 -4.05
N ASN A 148 -9.07 15.26 -2.95
CA ASN A 148 -8.09 16.32 -2.78
C ASN A 148 -6.96 15.84 -1.85
N HIS A 149 -6.04 16.73 -1.49
CA HIS A 149 -4.94 16.42 -0.58
C HIS A 149 -5.16 16.90 0.86
N SER A 150 -6.38 17.25 1.27
CA SER A 150 -6.65 17.69 2.65
C SER A 150 -6.66 16.51 3.63
N ASN A 151 -6.54 16.78 4.92
CA ASN A 151 -6.55 15.75 5.97
C ASN A 151 -7.82 14.88 5.92
N GLU A 152 -8.97 15.46 5.58
CA GLU A 152 -10.26 14.76 5.46
C GLU A 152 -10.31 13.76 4.28
N ALA A 153 -9.38 13.86 3.33
CA ALA A 153 -9.27 12.92 2.21
C ALA A 153 -8.59 11.61 2.59
N TYR A 154 -8.08 11.46 3.82
CA TYR A 154 -7.34 10.29 4.24
C TYR A 154 -8.00 9.60 5.44
N ASN A 155 -8.21 8.30 5.28
CA ASN A 155 -8.65 7.37 6.31
C ASN A 155 -7.44 6.76 7.04
N TRP A 156 -7.72 6.04 8.13
CA TRP A 156 -6.70 5.35 8.93
C TRP A 156 -6.26 4.02 8.34
N ILE A 157 -4.95 3.84 8.19
CA ILE A 157 -4.30 2.54 8.01
C ILE A 157 -3.95 1.97 9.38
N ARG A 158 -4.36 0.73 9.67
CA ARG A 158 -3.97 0.02 10.89
C ARG A 158 -2.97 -1.09 10.58
N LEU A 159 -1.89 -1.16 11.34
CA LEU A 159 -0.84 -2.17 11.21
C LEU A 159 -0.71 -2.98 12.50
N GLY A 160 -0.92 -4.30 12.42
CA GLY A 160 -0.55 -5.27 13.46
C GLY A 160 -1.70 -6.09 14.06
N SER A 161 -2.91 -5.52 14.23
CA SER A 161 -4.05 -6.25 14.79
C SER A 161 -5.38 -5.72 14.25
N ASP A 162 -6.38 -6.58 14.14
CA ASP A 162 -7.77 -6.21 13.84
C ASP A 162 -8.55 -5.75 15.10
N VAL A 163 -8.01 -5.99 16.30
CA VAL A 163 -8.64 -5.61 17.57
C VAL A 163 -8.55 -4.09 17.78
N LYS A 164 -9.67 -3.47 18.14
CA LYS A 164 -9.75 -2.03 18.43
C LYS A 164 -8.87 -1.66 19.63
N ASN A 165 -8.15 -0.53 19.53
CA ASN A 165 -7.22 -0.04 20.56
C ASN A 165 -6.06 -0.99 20.87
N HIS A 166 -5.77 -1.92 19.96
CA HIS A 166 -4.52 -2.65 19.90
C HIS A 166 -3.89 -2.31 18.55
N SER A 167 -2.56 -2.28 18.47
CA SER A 167 -1.76 -1.95 17.28
C SER A 167 -1.55 -0.45 16.99
N TYR A 168 -1.18 -0.11 15.76
CA TYR A 168 -0.68 1.21 15.36
C TYR A 168 -1.49 1.74 14.18
N MET A 169 -1.93 2.99 14.26
CA MET A 169 -2.75 3.64 13.25
C MET A 169 -2.01 4.81 12.63
N PHE A 170 -2.06 4.93 11.30
CA PHE A 170 -1.44 5.99 10.52
C PHE A 170 -2.48 6.62 9.59
N SER A 171 -2.51 7.95 9.55
CA SER A 171 -3.24 8.76 8.57
C SER A 171 -2.31 9.89 8.11
N ARG A 172 -2.79 10.77 7.22
CA ARG A 172 -1.98 11.80 6.55
C ARG A 172 -1.05 12.57 7.50
N ASP A 173 -1.61 13.17 8.55
CA ASP A 173 -0.87 14.06 9.46
C ASP A 173 -0.76 13.49 10.88
N LYS A 174 -1.16 12.23 11.12
CA LYS A 174 -1.25 11.64 12.47
C LYS A 174 -0.86 10.17 12.53
N ALA A 175 -0.18 9.81 13.60
CA ALA A 175 0.06 8.42 13.99
C ALA A 175 -0.36 8.19 15.46
N VAL A 176 -1.07 7.10 15.73
CA VAL A 176 -1.55 6.72 17.06
C VAL A 176 -1.02 5.33 17.42
N PHE A 177 -0.29 5.25 18.52
CA PHE A 177 0.34 4.02 18.98
C PHE A 177 -0.39 3.51 20.23
N TYR A 178 -1.13 2.41 20.12
CA TYR A 178 -1.79 1.77 21.27
C TYR A 178 -0.90 0.71 21.94
N GLY A 179 0.15 0.25 21.27
CA GLY A 179 1.14 -0.69 21.80
C GLY A 179 2.35 -0.01 22.43
N SER A 180 3.25 -0.81 22.99
CA SER A 180 4.54 -0.33 23.49
C SER A 180 5.42 0.14 22.32
N LEU A 181 5.91 1.38 22.40
CA LEU A 181 6.91 1.92 21.47
C LEU A 181 8.29 1.88 22.15
N GLN A 182 9.22 1.12 21.57
CA GLN A 182 10.62 1.14 21.97
C GLN A 182 11.45 1.78 20.86
N LEU A 183 12.11 2.90 21.16
CA LEU A 183 13.07 3.57 20.28
C LEU A 183 14.48 3.16 20.72
N SER A 184 15.15 2.33 19.93
CA SER A 184 16.50 1.83 20.24
C SER A 184 17.62 2.80 19.89
N ASN A 185 17.30 3.95 19.30
CA ASN A 185 18.24 4.97 18.88
C ASN A 185 17.76 6.35 19.36
N ALA A 186 18.54 7.39 19.08
CA ALA A 186 18.20 8.77 19.42
C ALA A 186 16.85 9.18 18.83
N PHE A 187 16.07 9.90 19.64
CA PHE A 187 14.83 10.53 19.23
C PHE A 187 15.01 12.04 19.27
N THR A 188 14.72 12.69 18.14
CA THR A 188 14.81 14.15 18.02
C THR A 188 13.41 14.73 18.10
N LEU A 189 13.21 15.69 19.01
CA LEU A 189 11.96 16.46 19.08
C LEU A 189 11.83 17.38 17.86
N GLY A 190 10.59 17.71 17.48
CA GLY A 190 10.34 18.73 16.46
C GLY A 190 11.05 20.03 16.85
N ASN A 191 11.98 20.48 15.99
CA ASN A 191 12.78 21.68 16.16
C ASN A 191 12.04 22.87 15.53
N ILE A 192 11.09 23.44 16.28
CA ILE A 192 10.07 24.37 15.75
C ILE A 192 10.38 25.79 16.23
N GLY A 193 10.51 26.73 15.29
CA GLY A 193 10.53 28.17 15.53
C GLY A 193 9.24 28.86 15.06
N ALA A 194 9.19 30.19 15.21
CA ALA A 194 8.03 30.99 14.82
C ALA A 194 7.75 30.96 13.31
N ASP A 195 8.78 30.79 12.48
CA ASP A 195 8.69 30.62 11.02
C ASP A 195 8.19 29.23 10.60
N ASP A 196 8.24 28.24 11.48
CA ASP A 196 7.70 26.90 11.27
C ASP A 196 6.20 26.80 11.61
N VAL A 197 5.58 27.91 12.03
CA VAL A 197 4.19 27.94 12.50
C VAL A 197 3.37 28.95 11.69
N ARG A 198 2.31 28.45 11.05
CA ARG A 198 1.39 29.29 10.26
C ARG A 198 -0.04 29.14 10.74
N LYS A 199 -0.64 30.22 11.25
CA LYS A 199 -2.01 30.21 11.76
C LYS A 199 -3.05 29.92 10.67
N ASP A 200 -2.94 30.56 9.52
CA ASP A 200 -3.94 30.48 8.46
C ASP A 200 -3.59 29.41 7.44
N LYS A 201 -4.53 28.51 7.16
CA LYS A 201 -4.35 27.47 6.14
C LYS A 201 -4.04 28.12 4.78
N PRO A 202 -2.97 27.69 4.07
CA PRO A 202 -2.69 28.18 2.73
C PRO A 202 -3.86 27.85 1.77
N ALA A 203 -4.13 28.76 0.84
CA ALA A 203 -5.15 28.53 -0.17
C ALA A 203 -4.64 27.58 -1.27
N GLY A 204 -5.54 26.73 -1.77
CA GLY A 204 -5.25 25.84 -2.89
C GLY A 204 -4.93 24.41 -2.45
N ASP A 205 -4.14 23.73 -3.27
CA ASP A 205 -3.81 22.32 -3.11
C ASP A 205 -2.62 22.15 -2.15
N ASP A 206 -2.75 21.23 -1.19
CA ASP A 206 -1.75 21.06 -0.14
C ASP A 206 -0.42 20.50 -0.68
N GLU A 207 -0.47 19.63 -1.70
CA GLU A 207 0.74 19.08 -2.34
C GLU A 207 1.58 20.18 -3.01
N ARG A 208 0.91 21.12 -3.70
CA ARG A 208 1.59 22.25 -4.37
C ARG A 208 2.16 23.27 -3.39
N ASN A 209 1.61 23.34 -2.18
CA ASN A 209 1.99 24.29 -1.13
C ASN A 209 2.58 23.54 0.09
N ALA A 210 3.27 22.42 -0.13
CA ALA A 210 3.65 21.48 0.92
C ALA A 210 4.32 22.14 2.13
N ASP A 211 5.30 23.03 1.92
CA ASP A 211 6.02 23.71 2.99
C ASP A 211 5.10 24.58 3.86
N GLU A 212 4.26 25.40 3.23
CA GLU A 212 3.31 26.26 3.94
C GLU A 212 2.20 25.46 4.61
N SER A 213 1.81 24.33 4.00
CA SER A 213 0.83 23.40 4.57
C SER A 213 1.40 22.73 5.82
N ALA A 214 2.65 22.29 5.78
CA ALA A 214 3.36 21.71 6.93
C ALA A 214 3.47 22.68 8.12
N ARG A 215 3.74 23.96 7.86
CA ARG A 215 3.73 25.01 8.90
C ARG A 215 2.35 25.18 9.55
N HIS A 216 1.30 25.02 8.77
CA HIS A 216 -0.06 25.05 9.30
C HIS A 216 -0.38 23.80 10.13
N VAL A 217 0.12 22.63 9.73
CA VAL A 217 0.02 21.39 10.54
C VAL A 217 0.69 21.60 11.90
N ASN A 218 1.89 22.18 11.95
CA ASN A 218 2.55 22.53 13.22
C ASN A 218 1.67 23.44 14.10
N PHE A 219 1.04 24.47 13.51
CA PHE A 219 0.13 25.34 14.26
C PHE A 219 -1.05 24.57 14.87
N VAL A 220 -1.70 23.72 14.08
CA VAL A 220 -2.84 22.91 14.54
C VAL A 220 -2.41 21.97 15.66
N GLU A 221 -1.32 21.23 15.47
CA GLU A 221 -0.85 20.25 16.46
C GLU A 221 -0.36 20.93 17.75
N LEU A 222 0.29 22.09 17.69
CA LEU A 222 0.65 22.85 18.89
C LEU A 222 -0.58 23.43 19.59
N LYS A 223 -1.54 23.98 18.86
CA LYS A 223 -2.75 24.58 19.44
C LYS A 223 -3.64 23.52 20.10
N ASP A 224 -3.93 22.45 19.36
CA ASP A 224 -4.93 21.44 19.73
C ASP A 224 -4.32 20.24 20.49
N SER A 225 -3.01 20.25 20.73
CA SER A 225 -2.31 19.24 21.54
C SER A 225 -2.88 19.09 22.96
N GLY A 226 -2.78 17.87 23.49
CA GLY A 226 -3.04 17.57 24.90
C GLY A 226 -1.81 17.73 25.80
N ASP A 227 -2.04 17.55 27.10
CA ASP A 227 -0.98 17.48 28.09
C ASP A 227 0.02 16.35 27.78
N GLY A 228 1.30 16.59 28.06
CA GLY A 228 2.41 15.68 27.73
C GLY A 228 3.03 15.90 26.35
N THR A 229 2.48 16.79 25.52
CA THR A 229 3.08 17.15 24.24
C THR A 229 4.39 17.89 24.45
N LEU A 230 5.42 17.49 23.70
CA LEU A 230 6.79 17.99 23.79
C LEU A 230 7.31 18.46 22.42
N PHE A 231 8.05 19.56 22.39
CA PHE A 231 8.84 19.96 21.22
C PHE A 231 10.07 20.76 21.67
N TYR A 232 11.04 20.93 20.77
CA TYR A 232 12.17 21.83 21.00
C TYR A 232 11.86 23.19 20.37
N ASP A 233 11.72 24.20 21.23
CA ASP A 233 11.55 25.59 20.82
C ASP A 233 12.91 26.14 20.40
N ARG A 234 13.09 26.27 19.09
CA ARG A 234 14.36 26.68 18.49
C ARG A 234 14.73 28.12 18.85
N ASP A 235 13.74 29.00 18.91
CA ASP A 235 13.95 30.43 19.06
C ASP A 235 14.35 30.79 20.51
N ASN A 236 13.91 29.97 21.48
CA ASN A 236 14.21 30.15 22.91
C ASN A 236 15.20 29.11 23.46
N HIS A 237 15.70 28.20 22.62
CA HIS A 237 16.64 27.13 22.98
C HIS A 237 16.19 26.29 24.19
N LEU A 238 14.93 25.83 24.19
CA LEU A 238 14.37 25.04 25.30
C LEU A 238 13.49 23.89 24.83
N VAL A 239 13.33 22.88 25.69
CA VAL A 239 12.28 21.88 25.52
C VAL A 239 11.01 22.39 26.18
N ALA A 240 9.95 22.54 25.39
CA ALA A 240 8.64 22.92 25.87
C ALA A 240 7.78 21.68 26.08
N ILE A 241 7.06 21.62 27.21
CA ILE A 241 6.09 20.57 27.54
C ILE A 241 4.74 21.21 27.91
N LYS A 242 3.63 20.62 27.43
CA LYS A 242 2.28 21.06 27.80
C LYS A 242 1.82 20.36 29.08
N ILE A 243 1.47 21.13 30.12
CA ILE A 243 1.00 20.63 31.42
C ILE A 243 -0.21 21.44 31.84
N GLN A 244 -1.34 20.78 32.09
CA GLN A 244 -2.61 21.41 32.46
C GLN A 244 -3.00 22.55 31.48
N GLY A 245 -2.82 22.30 30.18
CA GLY A 245 -3.11 23.24 29.11
C GLY A 245 -2.13 24.41 28.96
N LYS A 246 -1.04 24.47 29.74
CA LYS A 246 -0.03 25.53 29.66
C LYS A 246 1.31 24.99 29.15
N TRP A 247 1.97 25.75 28.29
CA TRP A 247 3.34 25.46 27.89
C TRP A 247 4.31 25.84 29.01
N MET A 248 5.17 24.91 29.38
CA MET A 248 6.19 25.06 30.42
C MET A 248 7.55 24.61 29.89
N LYS A 249 8.62 25.21 30.41
CA LYS A 249 9.98 24.73 30.16
C LYS A 249 10.21 23.42 30.92
N LEU A 250 10.65 22.38 30.21
CA LEU A 250 11.19 21.17 30.84
C LEU A 250 12.56 21.53 31.46
N LYS A 251 12.70 21.30 32.76
CA LYS A 251 13.99 21.52 33.44
C LYS A 251 14.97 20.43 33.02
N VAL A 252 16.11 20.86 32.51
CA VAL A 252 17.27 20.01 32.21
C VAL A 252 18.46 20.56 32.98
N GLU A 253 19.40 19.69 33.30
CA GLU A 253 20.67 20.03 33.94
C GLU A 253 21.79 19.74 32.94
N GLU A 254 22.90 20.47 33.05
CA GLU A 254 24.10 20.15 32.27
C GLU A 254 24.58 18.73 32.62
N LEU A 255 25.35 18.15 31.70
CA LEU A 255 25.99 16.86 31.98
C LEU A 255 26.93 17.01 33.19
N PRO A 256 27.06 15.96 34.03
CA PRO A 256 28.01 15.98 35.14
C PRO A 256 29.44 16.26 34.66
N GLU A 257 30.26 16.85 35.52
CA GLU A 257 31.69 17.08 35.24
C GLU A 257 32.38 15.76 34.83
N GLY A 258 33.13 15.79 33.72
CA GLY A 258 33.82 14.62 33.17
C GLY A 258 32.95 13.68 32.33
N VAL A 259 31.67 14.00 32.10
CA VAL A 259 30.80 13.28 31.15
C VAL A 259 30.70 14.08 29.86
N GLU A 260 31.45 13.65 28.84
CA GLU A 260 31.40 14.20 27.50
C GLU A 260 31.11 13.08 26.50
N TYR A 261 30.34 13.39 25.46
CA TYR A 261 30.12 12.46 24.36
C TYR A 261 31.07 12.84 23.23
N GLU A 262 32.20 12.15 23.15
CA GLU A 262 33.13 12.26 22.03
C GLU A 262 32.50 11.57 20.81
N PHE A 263 31.95 12.37 19.91
CA PHE A 263 31.62 11.92 18.56
C PHE A 263 32.77 12.36 17.67
N ASP A 264 33.51 11.41 17.12
CA ASP A 264 34.59 11.70 16.18
C ASP A 264 34.04 12.60 15.06
N ALA A 265 34.52 13.84 14.98
CA ALA A 265 34.03 14.86 14.05
C ALA A 265 34.44 14.59 12.57
N ASN A 266 34.88 13.36 12.27
CA ASN A 266 35.45 12.95 10.99
C ASN A 266 34.68 11.76 10.41
N GLU A 267 33.42 11.94 10.02
CA GLU A 267 32.78 11.17 8.95
C GLU A 267 31.86 12.07 8.12
#